data_AF-A0A059VVX9-F1
#
_entry.id   AF-A0A059VVX9-F1
#
_cell.length_a   1.000
_cell.length_b   1.000
_cell.length_c   1.000
_cell.angle_alpha   90.00
_cell.angle_beta   90.00
_cell.angle_gamma   90.00
#
_symmetry.space_group_name_H-M   'P 1'
#
loop_
_entity.id
_entity.type
_entity.pdbx_description
1 polymer ?
#
loop_
_entity_poly.entity_id
_entity_poly.type
_entity_poly.pdbx_seq_one_letter_code
_entity_poly.pdbx_strand_id
1 'polypeptide(L)' 'MTAMTTQGHDAAVRRANAALETYTLSGDGWRDSPGETLQHVLADLLHWCADTQRDFDAALERARARYAGERTSRG' A
#
# COMPACT_ATOMS: atom_id res chain seq x y z
N MET A 1 8.86 10.04 13.38
CA MET A 1 8.30 8.67 13.36
C MET A 1 7.66 8.43 11.99
N THR A 2 8.49 8.46 10.94
CA THR A 2 8.04 8.42 9.53
C THR A 2 8.73 7.27 8.78
N ALA A 3 9.86 6.81 9.30
CA ALA A 3 10.59 5.66 8.76
C ALA A 3 9.78 4.36 8.80
N MET A 4 8.98 4.14 9.84
CA MET A 4 8.25 2.88 10.04
C MET A 4 7.08 2.70 9.05
N THR A 5 6.43 3.79 8.62
CA THR A 5 5.35 3.76 7.61
C THR A 5 5.91 3.51 6.21
N THR A 6 7.03 4.15 5.87
CA THR A 6 7.74 3.87 4.61
C THR A 6 8.26 2.44 4.56
N GLN A 7 8.73 1.90 5.68
CA GLN A 7 9.25 0.53 5.77
C GLN A 7 8.16 -0.54 5.56
N GLY A 8 6.94 -0.30 6.07
CA GLY A 8 5.77 -1.15 5.83
C GLY A 8 5.29 -1.09 4.38
N HIS A 9 5.20 0.12 3.81
CA HIS A 9 4.86 0.35 2.40
C HIS A 9 5.86 -0.35 1.46
N ASP A 10 7.16 -0.18 1.69
CA ASP A 10 8.21 -0.82 0.89
C ASP A 10 8.16 -2.35 0.99
N ALA A 11 7.78 -2.90 2.15
CA ALA A 11 7.63 -4.34 2.33
C ALA A 11 6.42 -4.88 1.55
N ALA A 12 5.29 -4.16 1.55
CA ALA A 12 4.11 -4.50 0.77
C ALA A 12 4.39 -4.41 -0.75
N VAL A 13 5.06 -3.35 -1.20
CA VAL A 13 5.46 -3.17 -2.61
C VAL A 13 6.43 -4.26 -3.06
N ARG A 14 7.45 -4.60 -2.25
CA ARG A 14 8.36 -5.71 -2.55
C ARG A 14 7.64 -7.05 -2.60
N ARG A 15 6.67 -7.29 -1.71
CA ARG A 15 5.89 -8.53 -1.69
C ARG A 15 4.99 -8.65 -2.90
N ALA A 16 4.29 -7.57 -3.27
CA ALA A 16 3.47 -7.51 -4.47
C ALA A 16 4.30 -7.69 -5.74
N ASN A 17 5.45 -7.02 -5.85
CA ASN A 17 6.36 -7.20 -6.99
C ASN A 17 6.93 -8.61 -7.05
N ALA A 18 7.31 -9.21 -5.91
CA ALA A 18 7.76 -10.60 -5.87
C ALA A 18 6.64 -11.61 -6.21
N ALA A 19 5.40 -11.35 -5.79
CA ALA A 19 4.24 -12.15 -6.17
C ALA A 19 3.97 -12.03 -7.67
N LEU A 20 3.99 -10.80 -8.21
CA LEU A 20 3.87 -10.57 -9.64
C LEU A 20 5.00 -11.26 -10.41
N GLU A 21 6.26 -11.16 -9.99
CA GLU A 21 7.38 -11.86 -10.63
C GLU A 21 7.22 -13.39 -10.54
N THR A 22 6.83 -13.93 -9.39
CA THR A 22 6.66 -15.38 -9.20
C THR A 22 5.53 -15.95 -10.06
N TYR A 23 4.42 -15.21 -10.16
CA TYR A 23 3.19 -15.71 -10.78
C TYR A 23 2.97 -15.26 -12.24
N THR A 24 3.56 -14.13 -12.67
CA THR A 24 3.42 -13.63 -14.05
C THR A 24 4.61 -13.94 -14.94
N LEU A 25 5.79 -14.29 -14.39
CA LEU A 25 6.98 -14.66 -15.19
C LEU A 25 7.24 -16.16 -15.29
N SER A 26 6.58 -17.00 -14.49
CA SER A 26 6.52 -18.43 -14.78
C SER A 26 5.26 -18.70 -15.60
N GLY A 27 5.41 -18.87 -16.91
CA GLY A 27 4.30 -19.27 -17.80
C GLY A 27 3.62 -20.58 -17.36
N ASP A 28 4.25 -21.33 -16.46
CA ASP A 28 3.76 -22.57 -15.87
C ASP A 28 2.75 -22.32 -14.73
N GLY A 29 3.00 -21.36 -13.82
CA GLY A 29 2.07 -21.06 -12.71
C GLY A 29 0.73 -20.50 -13.18
N TRP A 30 0.74 -19.67 -14.22
CA TRP A 30 -0.49 -19.19 -14.87
C TRP A 30 -1.23 -20.28 -15.65
N ARG A 31 -0.51 -21.27 -16.19
CA ARG A 31 -1.11 -22.40 -16.93
C ARG A 31 -1.74 -23.42 -16.00
N ASP A 32 -1.11 -23.70 -14.88
CA ASP A 32 -1.54 -24.76 -13.96
C ASP A 32 -2.68 -24.29 -13.04
N SER A 33 -2.70 -23.01 -12.62
CA SER A 33 -3.74 -22.49 -11.72
C SER A 33 -3.97 -20.97 -11.87
N PRO A 34 -4.58 -20.53 -12.99
CA PRO A 34 -4.82 -19.12 -13.26
C PRO A 34 -5.79 -18.46 -12.27
N GLY A 35 -6.77 -19.22 -11.76
CA GLY A 35 -7.78 -18.70 -10.82
C GLY A 35 -7.21 -18.40 -9.43
N GLU A 36 -6.32 -19.25 -8.92
CA GLU A 36 -5.64 -19.04 -7.64
C GLU A 36 -4.60 -17.92 -7.75
N THR A 37 -3.88 -17.88 -8.87
CA THR A 37 -2.95 -16.79 -9.19
C THR A 37 -3.66 -15.42 -9.20
N LEU A 38 -4.80 -15.33 -9.89
CA LEU A 38 -5.58 -14.09 -9.95
C LEU A 38 -6.11 -13.68 -8.57
N GLN A 39 -6.50 -14.64 -7.72
CA GLN A 39 -6.94 -14.35 -6.35
C GLN A 39 -5.83 -13.75 -5.50
N HIS A 40 -4.61 -14.29 -5.55
CA HIS A 40 -3.47 -13.74 -4.82
C HIS A 40 -3.12 -12.31 -5.27
N VAL A 41 -3.08 -12.08 -6.59
CA VAL A 41 -2.82 -10.73 -7.14
C VAL A 41 -3.90 -9.73 -6.70
N LEU A 42 -5.18 -10.12 -6.77
CA LEU A 42 -6.28 -9.26 -6.33
C LEU A 42 -6.21 -8.97 -4.82
N ALA A 43 -5.87 -9.95 -4.00
CA ALA A 43 -5.72 -9.78 -2.56
C ALA A 43 -4.59 -8.80 -2.22
N ASP A 44 -3.43 -8.93 -2.87
CA ASP A 44 -2.30 -8.02 -2.68
C ASP A 44 -2.63 -6.59 -3.13
N LEU A 45 -3.33 -6.44 -4.26
CA LEU A 45 -3.77 -5.12 -4.75
C LEU A 45 -4.75 -4.46 -3.78
N LEU A 46 -5.72 -5.20 -3.25
CA LEU A 46 -6.68 -4.69 -2.26
C LEU A 46 -5.96 -4.27 -0.97
N HIS A 47 -4.95 -5.03 -0.53
CA HIS A 47 -4.16 -4.67 0.64
C HIS A 47 -3.38 -3.37 0.42
N TRP A 48 -2.73 -3.22 -0.73
CA TRP A 48 -2.02 -2.00 -1.10
C TRP A 48 -2.92 -0.77 -1.16
N CYS A 49 -4.12 -0.91 -1.73
CA CYS A 49 -5.11 0.17 -1.75
C CYS A 49 -5.51 0.61 -0.33
N ALA A 50 -5.76 -0.36 0.58
CA ALA A 50 -6.14 -0.07 1.96
C ALA A 50 -5.03 0.65 2.74
N ASP A 51 -3.78 0.21 2.58
CA ASP A 51 -2.62 0.86 3.21
C ASP A 51 -2.42 2.28 2.68
N THR A 52 -2.53 2.47 1.37
CA THR A 52 -2.39 3.79 0.73
C THR A 52 -3.46 4.77 1.22
N GLN A 53 -4.70 4.32 1.33
CA GLN A 53 -5.80 5.15 1.84
C GLN A 53 -5.56 5.56 3.30
N ARG A 54 -5.14 4.62 4.15
CA ARG A 54 -4.81 4.91 5.56
C ARG A 54 -3.70 5.96 5.66
N ASP A 55 -2.66 5.85 4.86
CA ASP A 55 -1.54 6.78 4.88
C ASP A 55 -1.95 8.18 4.40
N PHE A 56 -2.84 8.26 3.41
CA PHE A 56 -3.44 9.51 2.95
C PHE A 56 -4.29 10.17 4.04
N ASP A 57 -5.18 9.42 4.69
CA ASP A 57 -6.01 9.92 5.78
C ASP A 57 -5.16 10.44 6.94
N ALA A 58 -4.10 9.72 7.29
CA ALA A 58 -3.15 10.18 8.31
C ALA A 58 -2.42 11.46 7.89
N ALA A 59 -2.05 11.61 6.61
CA ALA A 59 -1.46 12.85 6.10
C ALA A 59 -2.44 14.02 6.12
N LEU A 60 -3.71 13.77 5.79
CA LEU A 60 -4.78 14.76 5.81
C LEU A 60 -5.04 15.26 7.23
N GLU A 61 -5.13 14.37 8.22
CA GLU A 61 -5.30 14.73 9.62
C GLU A 61 -4.13 15.57 10.14
N ARG A 62 -2.89 15.21 9.80
CA ARG A 62 -1.71 16.03 10.15
C ARG A 62 -1.79 17.43 9.55
N ALA A 63 -2.20 17.55 8.28
CA ALA A 63 -2.38 18.86 7.64
C ALA A 63 -3.47 19.68 8.33
N ARG A 64 -4.63 19.09 8.61
CA ARG A 64 -5.73 19.75 9.33
C ARG A 64 -5.29 20.27 10.70
N ALA A 65 -4.61 19.44 11.49
CA ALA A 65 -4.10 19.82 12.81
C ALA A 65 -3.12 21.00 12.71
N ARG A 66 -2.21 20.97 11.74
CA ARG A 66 -1.25 22.06 11.49
C ARG A 66 -1.94 23.37 11.14
N TYR A 67 -2.90 23.36 10.20
CA TYR A 67 -3.65 24.56 9.83
C TYR A 67 -4.52 25.10 10.97
N ALA A 68 -5.07 24.23 11.82
CA ALA A 68 -5.82 24.67 13.01
C ALA A 68 -4.89 25.38 14.01
N GLY A 69 -3.71 24.82 14.30
CA GLY A 69 -2.71 25.43 15.17
C GLY A 69 -2.17 26.76 14.63
N GLU A 70 -1.91 26.86 13.32
CA GLU A 70 -1.49 28.09 12.66
C GLU A 70 -2.55 29.21 12.78
N ARG A 71 -3.85 28.86 12.68
CA ARG A 71 -4.94 29.83 12.87
C ARG A 71 -5.08 30.28 14.32
N THR A 72 -4.82 29.43 15.31
CA THR A 72 -4.85 29.80 16.73
C THR A 72 -3.67 30.68 17.12
N SER A 73 -2.49 30.51 16.49
CA SER A 73 -1.30 31.32 16.77
C SER A 73 -1.28 32.73 16.15
N ARG A 74 -2.22 33.05 15.25
CA ARG A 74 -2.31 34.34 14.56
C ARG A 74 -3.46 35.22 15.08
N GLY A 75 -4.19 34.78 16.10
CA GLY A 75 -5.25 35.53 16.76
C GLY A 75 -4.88 35.98 18.17
#